data_AF-A0A2R6N440-F1
#
_entry.id   AF-A0A2R6N440-F1
#
_cell.length_a   1.000
_cell.length_b   1.000
_cell.length_c   1.000
_cell.angle_alpha   90.00
_cell.angle_beta   90.00
_cell.angle_gamma   90.00
#
_symmetry.space_group_name_H-M   'P 1'
#
loop_
_entity.id
_entity.type
_entity.pdbx_description
1 polymer ?
#
loop_
_entity_poly.entity_id
_entity_poly.type
_entity_poly.pdbx_seq_one_letter_code
_entity_poly.pdbx_strand_id
1 'polypeptide(L)'
;MTRIVSTTTGLYPLPDTAKEELSDLKGNQKEDLIGPDLDDETEAVYDRVRASLIETQADAGLDQVVEGQARWDDMLAHPLAVHEAVETRGIVRYYDNNNFYREPVVTDELTADGDVAAELDDAAAGAFPDVETLFLLDPSLVENPPRAGYDAGEGEDAFSDGIEGEAVTDAIDTLAGAVDAEVVVYPYWGALDEKTHAHVLDADVDALGYDLVSEPDNNVYNVQEYGTTDDVALGLVDGQNTLVESPETVRERVDWFTGSTPSEEYGTVYAVPNTELFYLPENKVEAKLETLANAAHLEVTA
;
A
#
# COMPACT_ATOMS: atom_id res chain seq x y z
N MET A 1 15.15 -14.99 -16.37
CA MET A 1 14.47 -15.82 -15.36
C MET A 1 13.89 -14.84 -14.40
N THR A 2 12.59 -14.82 -14.25
CA THR A 2 11.87 -13.85 -13.42
C THR A 2 12.34 -13.97 -11.98
N ARG A 3 12.75 -12.84 -11.39
CA ARG A 3 13.11 -12.73 -9.98
C ARG A 3 11.81 -12.58 -9.18
N ILE A 4 11.65 -13.34 -8.10
CA ILE A 4 10.52 -13.16 -7.20
C ILE A 4 11.06 -12.54 -5.91
N VAL A 5 10.50 -11.41 -5.50
CA VAL A 5 10.92 -10.61 -4.34
C VAL A 5 9.77 -10.57 -3.35
N SER A 6 9.95 -11.17 -2.18
CA SER A 6 8.97 -11.11 -1.10
C SER A 6 9.04 -9.79 -0.35
N THR A 7 7.90 -9.11 -0.23
CA THR A 7 7.77 -7.85 0.52
C THR A 7 6.32 -7.63 0.96
N THR A 8 6.02 -6.48 1.54
CA THR A 8 4.66 -6.09 1.91
C THR A 8 4.30 -4.70 1.39
N THR A 9 3.02 -4.36 1.45
CA THR A 9 2.45 -3.14 0.89
C THR A 9 2.59 -1.92 1.79
N GLY A 10 3.15 -2.06 3.00
CA GLY A 10 3.42 -0.91 3.87
C GLY A 10 2.80 -1.02 5.26
N LEU A 11 1.48 -0.91 5.40
CA LEU A 11 0.83 -0.67 6.71
C LEU A 11 0.62 -1.94 7.55
N TYR A 12 1.10 -1.91 8.80
CA TYR A 12 1.01 -2.99 9.79
C TYR A 12 0.07 -2.64 10.94
N PRO A 13 -0.48 -3.65 11.63
CA PRO A 13 -1.22 -3.41 12.87
C PRO A 13 -0.26 -2.95 13.96
N LEU A 14 -0.65 -1.91 14.71
CA LEU A 14 0.06 -1.55 15.94
C LEU A 14 0.04 -2.72 16.94
N PRO A 15 1.19 -3.08 17.56
CA PRO A 15 1.24 -4.09 18.60
C PRO A 15 0.35 -3.72 19.80
N ASP A 16 -0.33 -4.70 20.39
CA ASP A 16 -1.29 -4.42 21.49
C ASP A 16 -0.62 -3.74 22.70
N THR A 17 0.63 -4.10 22.99
CA THR A 17 1.42 -3.45 24.06
C THR A 17 1.71 -1.98 23.75
N ALA A 18 1.99 -1.65 22.49
CA ALA A 18 2.20 -0.27 22.06
C ALA A 18 0.89 0.54 22.10
N LYS A 19 -0.24 -0.07 21.72
CA LYS A 19 -1.57 0.58 21.84
C LYS A 19 -1.87 0.98 23.28
N GLU A 20 -1.59 0.09 24.24
CA GLU A 20 -1.78 0.37 25.67
C GLU A 20 -0.89 1.53 26.14
N GLU A 21 0.40 1.50 25.80
CA GLU A 21 1.36 2.55 26.18
C GLU A 21 1.02 3.91 25.55
N LEU A 22 0.70 3.93 24.25
CA LEU A 22 0.26 5.14 23.54
C LEU A 22 -1.03 5.70 24.12
N SER A 23 -1.97 4.84 24.53
CA SER A 23 -3.20 5.27 25.19
C SER A 23 -2.94 5.92 26.55
N ASP A 24 -1.91 5.49 27.27
CA ASP A 24 -1.52 6.08 28.56
C ASP A 24 -0.82 7.43 28.39
N LEU A 25 0.02 7.57 27.36
CA LEU A 25 0.77 8.81 27.05
C LEU A 25 -0.14 9.90 26.47
N LYS A 26 -0.92 9.57 25.43
CA LYS A 26 -1.77 10.51 24.70
C LYS A 26 -3.12 10.76 25.38
N GLY A 27 -3.53 9.84 26.24
CA GLY A 27 -4.90 9.76 26.73
C GLY A 27 -5.89 9.29 25.66
N ASN A 28 -7.16 9.14 26.05
CA ASN A 28 -8.25 8.72 25.13
C ASN A 28 -8.77 9.87 24.25
N GLN A 29 -7.93 10.85 23.91
CA GLN A 29 -8.40 12.02 23.17
C GLN A 29 -8.75 11.60 21.75
N LYS A 30 -10.02 11.85 21.37
CA LYS A 30 -10.59 11.48 20.07
C LYS A 30 -10.23 12.45 18.95
N GLU A 31 -9.55 13.55 19.28
CA GLU A 31 -9.46 14.73 18.44
C GLU A 31 -8.08 14.91 17.79
N ASP A 32 -7.00 14.49 18.44
CA ASP A 32 -5.67 14.65 17.85
C ASP A 32 -5.23 13.34 17.19
N LEU A 33 -5.17 13.36 15.85
CA LEU A 33 -4.20 12.55 15.13
C LEU A 33 -2.81 12.81 15.71
N ILE A 34 -1.90 11.86 15.53
CA ILE A 34 -0.47 12.16 15.65
C ILE A 34 -0.14 13.32 14.72
N GLY A 35 -0.01 14.52 15.27
CA GLY A 35 0.57 15.65 14.57
C GLY A 35 2.10 15.56 14.57
N PRO A 36 2.77 16.46 13.84
CA PRO A 36 4.23 16.48 13.73
C PRO A 36 4.94 16.74 15.08
N ASP A 37 4.23 17.30 16.07
CA ASP A 37 4.76 17.66 17.39
C ASP A 37 4.50 16.56 18.45
N LEU A 38 5.03 15.36 18.24
CA LEU A 38 5.04 14.31 19.26
C LEU A 38 6.01 14.66 20.40
N ASP A 39 5.65 14.31 21.64
CA ASP A 39 6.62 14.34 22.74
C ASP A 39 7.64 13.19 22.64
N ASP A 40 8.84 13.40 23.19
CA ASP A 40 9.95 12.45 23.17
C ASP A 40 9.56 11.04 23.69
N GLU A 41 8.60 10.95 24.64
CA GLU A 41 8.18 9.66 25.19
C GLU A 41 7.32 8.89 24.16
N THR A 42 6.42 9.59 23.47
CA THR A 42 5.55 9.05 22.42
C THR A 42 6.33 8.68 21.17
N GLU A 43 7.25 9.54 20.72
CA GLU A 43 8.16 9.27 19.61
C GLU A 43 8.98 7.99 19.87
N ALA A 44 9.52 7.86 21.09
CA ALA A 44 10.25 6.66 21.48
C ALA A 44 9.40 5.38 21.48
N VAL A 45 8.06 5.44 21.58
CA VAL A 45 7.21 4.26 21.40
C VAL A 45 7.17 3.87 19.92
N TYR A 46 6.95 4.84 19.03
CA TYR A 46 6.92 4.58 17.58
C TYR A 46 8.24 4.04 17.06
N ASP A 47 9.37 4.59 17.51
CA ASP A 47 10.69 4.07 17.17
C ASP A 47 10.87 2.60 17.56
N ARG A 48 10.40 2.21 18.75
CA ARG A 48 10.44 0.81 19.20
C ARG A 48 9.53 -0.08 18.37
N VAL A 49 8.34 0.40 18.02
CA VAL A 49 7.40 -0.35 17.18
C VAL A 49 8.00 -0.54 15.80
N ARG A 50 8.50 0.52 15.15
CA ARG A 50 9.19 0.46 13.86
C ARG A 50 10.32 -0.57 13.91
N ALA A 51 11.24 -0.46 14.87
CA ALA A 51 12.34 -1.40 15.01
C ALA A 51 11.85 -2.86 15.14
N SER A 52 10.79 -3.08 15.92
CA SER A 52 10.18 -4.41 16.07
C SER A 52 9.57 -4.92 14.77
N LEU A 53 8.84 -4.10 14.01
CA LEU A 53 8.22 -4.49 12.74
C LEU A 53 9.28 -4.84 11.68
N ILE A 54 10.38 -4.10 11.67
CA ILE A 54 11.54 -4.35 10.81
C ILE A 54 12.19 -5.69 11.18
N GLU A 55 12.42 -5.93 12.48
CA GLU A 55 13.00 -7.19 12.97
C GLU A 55 12.10 -8.38 12.62
N THR A 56 10.79 -8.27 12.81
CA THR A 56 9.82 -9.32 12.46
C THR A 56 9.86 -9.68 10.97
N GLN A 57 9.97 -8.70 10.09
CA GLN A 57 10.09 -8.92 8.64
C GLN A 57 11.42 -9.59 8.26
N ALA A 58 12.52 -9.12 8.86
CA ALA A 58 13.85 -9.67 8.63
C ALA A 58 13.95 -11.13 9.14
N ASP A 59 13.38 -11.42 10.30
CA ASP A 59 13.33 -12.76 10.89
C ASP A 59 12.46 -13.73 10.08
N ALA A 60 11.37 -13.23 9.48
CA ALA A 60 10.55 -14.00 8.55
C ALA A 60 11.30 -14.32 7.23
N GLY A 61 12.36 -13.56 6.91
CA GLY A 61 13.20 -13.76 5.74
C GLY A 61 12.67 -13.09 4.46
N LEU A 62 11.91 -12.00 4.59
CA LEU A 62 11.51 -11.20 3.42
C LEU A 62 12.74 -10.67 2.68
N ASP A 63 12.64 -10.58 1.35
CA ASP A 63 13.70 -10.05 0.50
C ASP A 63 13.83 -8.54 0.64
N GLN A 64 12.69 -7.86 0.83
CA GLN A 64 12.61 -6.42 0.98
C GLN A 64 11.66 -6.06 2.11
N VAL A 65 12.15 -5.22 3.02
CA VAL A 65 11.49 -4.84 4.27
C VAL A 65 10.96 -3.41 4.16
N VAL A 66 9.79 -3.15 4.72
CA VAL A 66 9.19 -1.81 4.83
C VAL A 66 9.19 -1.32 6.27
N GLU A 67 9.04 -0.01 6.49
CA GLU A 67 9.07 0.59 7.85
C GLU A 67 7.79 0.31 8.67
N GLY A 68 6.70 -0.06 8.01
CA GLY A 68 5.49 -0.58 8.66
C GLY A 68 4.41 0.47 8.97
N GLN A 69 4.70 1.76 8.74
CA GLN A 69 3.77 2.89 8.90
C GLN A 69 3.05 2.90 10.25
N ALA A 70 3.78 2.56 11.33
CA ALA A 70 3.21 2.42 12.67
C ALA A 70 2.52 3.69 13.18
N ARG A 71 2.94 4.85 12.66
CA ARG A 71 2.40 6.16 13.03
C ARG A 71 1.10 6.51 12.31
N TRP A 72 0.72 5.74 11.29
CA TRP A 72 -0.48 6.02 10.51
C TRP A 72 -1.72 5.51 11.26
N ASP A 73 -2.44 6.46 11.88
CA ASP A 73 -3.66 6.18 12.65
C ASP A 73 -4.84 5.72 11.78
N ASP A 74 -4.78 5.94 10.46
CA ASP A 74 -5.72 5.42 9.48
C ASP A 74 -5.04 5.18 8.12
N MET A 75 -5.71 4.45 7.24
CA MET A 75 -5.18 3.90 5.98
C MET A 75 -5.01 4.92 4.84
N LEU A 76 -5.43 6.18 5.04
CA LEU A 76 -5.58 7.12 3.93
C LEU A 76 -5.11 8.53 4.28
N ALA A 77 -5.67 9.06 5.37
CA ALA A 77 -5.65 10.48 5.61
C ALA A 77 -4.38 10.91 6.33
N HIS A 78 -3.61 10.01 6.96
CA HIS A 78 -2.51 10.39 7.83
C HIS A 78 -1.53 11.40 7.19
N PRO A 79 -0.94 11.17 5.99
CA PRO A 79 -0.07 12.16 5.34
C PRO A 79 -0.74 13.50 5.03
N LEU A 80 -2.04 13.49 4.77
CA LEU A 80 -2.80 14.70 4.40
C LEU A 80 -3.28 15.46 5.64
N ALA A 81 -3.66 14.73 6.69
CA ALA A 81 -4.35 15.25 7.86
C ALA A 81 -3.41 15.85 8.91
N VAL A 82 -2.10 15.64 8.76
CA VAL A 82 -1.05 16.32 9.54
C VAL A 82 -0.71 17.71 9.00
N HIS A 83 -1.06 17.99 7.74
CA HIS A 83 -0.73 19.26 7.09
C HIS A 83 -1.59 20.42 7.63
N GLU A 84 -0.99 21.58 7.89
CA GLU A 84 -1.67 22.73 8.52
C GLU A 84 -2.86 23.29 7.73
N ALA A 85 -2.87 23.09 6.40
CA ALA A 85 -3.95 23.48 5.52
C ALA A 85 -5.12 22.47 5.47
N VAL A 86 -5.09 21.40 6.26
CA VAL A 86 -6.10 20.35 6.26
C VAL A 86 -6.80 20.29 7.62
N GLU A 87 -8.12 20.51 7.59
CA GLU A 87 -8.98 20.26 8.75
C GLU A 87 -9.48 18.82 8.72
N THR A 88 -9.36 18.09 9.84
CA THR A 88 -10.07 16.81 9.99
C THR A 88 -11.46 17.03 10.55
N ARG A 89 -12.46 16.44 9.89
CA ARG A 89 -13.87 16.55 10.29
C ARG A 89 -14.37 15.25 10.92
N GLY A 90 -15.46 14.70 10.39
CA GLY A 90 -16.09 13.51 10.93
C GLY A 90 -15.26 12.25 10.67
N ILE A 91 -15.71 11.16 11.26
CA ILE A 91 -15.20 9.81 10.95
C ILE A 91 -16.07 9.26 9.82
N VAL A 92 -15.45 8.93 8.69
CA VAL A 92 -16.11 8.39 7.50
C VAL A 92 -15.74 6.91 7.35
N ARG A 93 -16.73 6.10 6.99
CA ARG A 93 -16.51 4.66 6.76
C ARG A 93 -15.64 4.48 5.52
N TYR A 94 -14.60 3.69 5.65
CA TYR A 94 -13.71 3.37 4.55
C TYR A 94 -14.36 2.29 3.67
N TYR A 95 -14.89 2.69 2.51
CA TYR A 95 -15.64 1.79 1.60
C TYR A 95 -16.66 0.88 2.33
N ASP A 96 -16.85 -0.36 1.88
CA ASP A 96 -17.73 -1.34 2.56
C ASP A 96 -16.95 -2.27 3.52
N ASN A 97 -16.03 -1.71 4.30
CA ASN A 97 -15.36 -2.42 5.38
C ASN A 97 -15.70 -1.80 6.76
N ASN A 98 -15.14 -2.36 7.85
CA ASN A 98 -15.40 -1.87 9.21
C ASN A 98 -14.36 -0.87 9.71
N ASN A 99 -13.50 -0.37 8.82
CA ASN A 99 -12.55 0.67 9.13
C ASN A 99 -13.14 2.04 8.83
N PHE A 100 -12.53 3.03 9.44
CA PHE A 100 -12.92 4.40 9.28
C PHE A 100 -11.67 5.27 9.22
N TYR A 101 -11.77 6.35 8.46
CA TYR A 101 -10.74 7.39 8.39
C TYR A 101 -11.35 8.73 8.76
N ARG A 102 -10.50 9.69 9.11
CA ARG A 102 -10.94 11.06 9.38
C ARG A 102 -11.12 11.78 8.05
N GLU A 103 -12.28 12.39 7.83
CA GLU A 103 -12.56 13.16 6.62
C GLU A 103 -11.57 14.35 6.52
N PRO A 104 -10.61 14.34 5.59
CA PRO A 104 -9.69 15.44 5.41
C PRO A 104 -10.37 16.52 4.56
N VAL A 105 -10.28 17.77 5.00
CA VAL A 105 -10.80 18.91 4.24
C VAL A 105 -9.69 19.91 4.02
N VAL A 106 -9.26 20.00 2.77
CA VAL A 106 -8.30 21.01 2.31
C VAL A 106 -8.94 22.39 2.41
N THR A 107 -8.37 23.26 3.24
CA THR A 107 -8.86 24.61 3.51
C THR A 107 -8.00 25.72 2.92
N ASP A 108 -6.75 25.40 2.59
CA ASP A 108 -5.78 26.29 1.94
C ASP A 108 -4.85 25.47 1.00
N GLU A 109 -3.88 26.13 0.38
CA GLU A 109 -2.88 25.51 -0.51
C GLU A 109 -2.08 24.40 0.22
N LEU A 110 -2.00 23.21 -0.40
CA LEU A 110 -1.17 22.12 0.09
C LEU A 110 0.29 22.37 -0.30
N THR A 111 1.20 22.22 0.66
CA THR A 111 2.64 22.34 0.46
C THR A 111 3.36 21.14 1.07
N ALA A 112 4.61 20.90 0.66
CA ALA A 112 5.42 19.90 1.35
C ALA A 112 5.80 20.44 2.75
N ASP A 113 5.35 19.77 3.80
CA ASP A 113 5.70 20.09 5.19
C ASP A 113 6.92 19.30 5.70
N GLY A 114 7.26 18.20 5.03
CA GLY A 114 8.41 17.35 5.33
C GLY A 114 8.17 16.31 6.43
N ASP A 115 6.94 16.17 6.95
CA ASP A 115 6.63 15.25 8.04
C ASP A 115 6.86 13.78 7.64
N VAL A 116 6.27 13.35 6.52
CA VAL A 116 6.49 12.00 5.96
C VAL A 116 7.94 11.80 5.52
N ALA A 117 8.58 12.84 4.98
CA ALA A 117 9.97 12.74 4.54
C ALA A 117 10.93 12.52 5.73
N ALA A 118 10.71 13.23 6.84
CA ALA A 118 11.46 13.00 8.07
C ALA A 118 11.22 11.59 8.63
N GLU A 119 9.98 11.11 8.58
CA GLU A 119 9.64 9.74 9.00
C GLU A 119 10.41 8.67 8.22
N LEU A 120 10.51 8.84 6.89
CA LEU A 120 11.27 7.97 5.99
C LEU A 120 12.78 8.10 6.21
N ASP A 121 13.29 9.32 6.39
CA ASP A 121 14.70 9.58 6.69
C ASP A 121 15.13 8.92 8.02
N ASP A 122 14.27 8.96 9.06
CA ASP A 122 14.54 8.30 10.33
C ASP A 122 14.50 6.78 10.23
N ALA A 123 13.56 6.23 9.44
CA ALA A 123 13.53 4.80 9.15
C ALA A 123 14.81 4.35 8.43
N ALA A 124 15.27 5.12 7.44
CA ALA A 124 16.52 4.88 6.74
C ALA A 124 17.72 4.99 7.69
N ALA A 125 17.88 6.11 8.41
CA ALA A 125 19.00 6.35 9.30
C ALA A 125 19.13 5.32 10.44
N GLY A 126 18.00 4.75 10.89
CA GLY A 126 17.92 3.78 11.97
C GLY A 126 18.11 2.32 11.56
N ALA A 127 17.74 1.92 10.33
CA ALA A 127 17.60 0.51 9.98
C ALA A 127 17.88 0.11 8.51
N PHE A 128 17.87 1.03 7.55
CA PHE A 128 17.93 0.71 6.12
C PHE A 128 18.97 1.56 5.35
N PRO A 129 19.39 1.15 4.14
CA PRO A 129 19.92 2.12 3.17
C PRO A 129 18.82 3.11 2.74
N ASP A 130 19.17 4.03 1.83
CA ASP A 130 18.22 4.94 1.16
C ASP A 130 16.97 4.16 0.67
N VAL A 131 15.79 4.81 0.65
CA VAL A 131 14.53 4.19 0.21
C VAL A 131 14.67 3.68 -1.23
N GLU A 132 14.59 2.35 -1.43
CA GLU A 132 14.79 1.73 -2.75
C GLU A 132 13.49 1.61 -3.56
N THR A 133 12.33 1.49 -2.90
CA THR A 133 11.03 1.33 -3.56
C THR A 133 9.91 2.00 -2.75
N LEU A 134 9.00 2.65 -3.45
CA LEU A 134 7.77 3.24 -2.95
C LEU A 134 6.54 2.46 -3.47
N PHE A 135 5.76 1.89 -2.56
CA PHE A 135 4.45 1.32 -2.89
C PHE A 135 3.35 2.39 -2.73
N LEU A 136 2.73 2.76 -3.85
CA LEU A 136 1.57 3.65 -3.91
C LEU A 136 0.29 2.82 -3.91
N LEU A 137 -0.29 2.64 -2.72
CA LEU A 137 -1.54 1.91 -2.57
C LEU A 137 -2.71 2.81 -2.94
N ASP A 138 -3.44 2.44 -3.99
CA ASP A 138 -4.57 3.23 -4.47
C ASP A 138 -5.77 2.35 -4.87
N PRO A 139 -6.61 1.95 -3.90
CA PRO A 139 -7.85 1.23 -4.19
C PRO A 139 -8.91 2.14 -4.82
N SER A 140 -8.73 3.46 -4.80
CA SER A 140 -9.67 4.38 -5.45
C SER A 140 -9.66 4.20 -6.97
N LEU A 141 -8.52 3.79 -7.55
CA LEU A 141 -8.43 3.43 -8.97
C LEU A 141 -9.35 2.25 -9.35
N VAL A 142 -9.79 1.42 -8.39
CA VAL A 142 -10.75 0.33 -8.60
C VAL A 142 -12.16 0.78 -8.19
N GLU A 143 -12.30 1.26 -6.96
CA GLU A 143 -13.60 1.52 -6.34
C GLU A 143 -14.26 2.81 -6.83
N ASN A 144 -13.46 3.84 -7.10
CA ASN A 144 -13.94 5.15 -7.54
C ASN A 144 -12.95 5.85 -8.51
N PRO A 145 -12.66 5.23 -9.68
CA PRO A 145 -11.63 5.75 -10.57
C PRO A 145 -12.01 7.14 -11.09
N PRO A 146 -11.03 8.03 -11.31
CA PRO A 146 -11.27 9.33 -11.93
C PRO A 146 -11.91 9.16 -13.32
N ARG A 147 -13.15 9.63 -13.49
CA ARG A 147 -13.91 9.50 -14.74
C ARG A 147 -14.29 10.85 -15.32
N ALA A 148 -13.72 11.20 -16.47
CA ALA A 148 -14.20 12.31 -17.28
C ALA A 148 -15.66 12.10 -17.73
N GLY A 149 -16.55 13.02 -17.35
CA GLY A 149 -17.92 13.08 -17.88
C GLY A 149 -18.90 12.06 -17.31
N TYR A 150 -18.66 11.56 -16.09
CA TYR A 150 -19.65 10.77 -15.37
C TYR A 150 -20.77 11.67 -14.85
N ASP A 151 -21.97 11.57 -15.43
CA ASP A 151 -23.16 12.28 -14.95
C ASP A 151 -23.60 11.63 -13.62
N ALA A 152 -23.04 12.12 -12.51
CA ALA A 152 -23.40 11.69 -11.17
C ALA A 152 -24.86 12.09 -10.91
N GLY A 153 -25.79 11.15 -11.11
CA GLY A 153 -27.18 11.33 -10.67
C GLY A 153 -27.24 11.74 -9.19
N GLU A 154 -28.28 12.51 -8.82
CA GLU A 154 -28.40 13.22 -7.54
C GLU A 154 -27.87 12.44 -6.31
N GLY A 155 -26.68 12.83 -5.84
CA GLY A 155 -25.93 12.21 -4.74
C GLY A 155 -24.42 12.48 -4.80
N GLU A 156 -24.06 13.67 -5.29
CA GLU A 156 -22.76 14.17 -5.75
C GLU A 156 -21.52 13.57 -5.05
N ASP A 157 -20.67 12.92 -5.84
CA ASP A 157 -19.27 12.65 -5.52
C ASP A 157 -18.43 13.87 -5.94
N ALA A 158 -17.76 14.49 -4.97
CA ALA A 158 -17.00 15.73 -5.16
C ALA A 158 -15.79 15.58 -6.11
N PHE A 159 -15.42 14.34 -6.48
CA PHE A 159 -14.36 14.05 -7.44
C PHE A 159 -14.86 13.70 -8.85
N SER A 160 -16.18 13.64 -9.06
CA SER A 160 -16.78 13.20 -10.35
C SER A 160 -16.88 14.31 -11.40
N ASP A 161 -16.86 15.58 -11.00
CA ASP A 161 -16.88 16.71 -11.92
C ASP A 161 -15.46 17.05 -12.42
N GLY A 162 -14.95 16.21 -13.33
CA GLY A 162 -14.00 16.71 -14.34
C GLY A 162 -12.54 16.29 -14.23
N ILE A 163 -12.22 15.17 -13.58
CA ILE A 163 -10.86 14.64 -13.67
C ILE A 163 -10.71 13.80 -14.95
N GLU A 164 -9.98 14.32 -15.93
CA GLU A 164 -9.56 13.57 -17.11
C GLU A 164 -8.61 12.45 -16.70
N GLY A 165 -8.59 11.33 -17.42
CA GLY A 165 -7.71 10.21 -17.06
C GLY A 165 -6.22 10.59 -17.10
N GLU A 166 -5.86 11.64 -17.85
CA GLU A 166 -4.53 12.27 -17.81
C GLU A 166 -4.11 12.74 -16.41
N ALA A 167 -5.07 13.08 -15.54
CA ALA A 167 -4.74 13.48 -14.17
C ALA A 167 -4.28 12.31 -13.29
N VAL A 168 -4.64 11.06 -13.62
CA VAL A 168 -4.06 9.87 -12.96
C VAL A 168 -2.59 9.80 -13.30
N THR A 169 -2.27 9.93 -14.59
CA THR A 169 -0.90 9.96 -15.10
C THR A 169 -0.10 11.10 -14.46
N ASP A 170 -0.59 12.34 -14.53
CA ASP A 170 0.09 13.52 -13.97
C ASP A 170 0.32 13.40 -12.45
N ALA A 171 -0.63 12.83 -11.71
CA ALA A 171 -0.50 12.64 -10.26
C ALA A 171 0.60 11.61 -9.92
N ILE A 172 0.63 10.50 -10.66
CA ILE A 172 1.65 9.46 -10.48
C ILE A 172 3.03 10.00 -10.91
N ASP A 173 3.14 10.67 -12.05
CA ASP A 173 4.39 11.29 -12.53
C ASP A 173 4.94 12.31 -11.53
N THR A 174 4.05 13.09 -10.90
CA THR A 174 4.45 14.06 -9.87
C THR A 174 5.07 13.35 -8.66
N LEU A 175 4.51 12.22 -8.23
CA LEU A 175 5.05 11.43 -7.12
C LEU A 175 6.35 10.74 -7.52
N ALA A 176 6.40 10.11 -8.70
CA ALA A 176 7.59 9.44 -9.20
C ALA A 176 8.77 10.41 -9.37
N GLY A 177 8.53 11.61 -9.90
CA GLY A 177 9.55 12.65 -10.03
C GLY A 177 10.01 13.25 -8.70
N ALA A 178 9.32 12.97 -7.59
CA ALA A 178 9.66 13.48 -6.26
C ALA A 178 10.55 12.53 -5.45
N VAL A 179 10.70 11.27 -5.87
CA VAL A 179 11.48 10.25 -5.17
C VAL A 179 12.59 9.68 -6.06
N ASP A 180 13.71 9.28 -5.46
CA ASP A 180 14.80 8.55 -6.15
C ASP A 180 14.71 7.06 -5.80
N ALA A 181 13.53 6.48 -6.08
CA ALA A 181 13.15 5.12 -5.72
C ALA A 181 12.29 4.50 -6.83
N GLU A 182 12.26 3.18 -6.92
CA GLU A 182 11.32 2.47 -7.79
C GLU A 182 9.87 2.75 -7.35
N VAL A 183 8.97 3.08 -8.26
CA VAL A 183 7.57 3.37 -7.94
C VAL A 183 6.65 2.24 -8.39
N VAL A 184 5.96 1.65 -7.42
CA VAL A 184 4.99 0.57 -7.63
C VAL A 184 3.59 1.09 -7.33
N VAL A 185 2.74 1.19 -8.35
CA VAL A 185 1.32 1.52 -8.14
C VAL A 185 0.54 0.24 -7.90
N TYR A 186 -0.13 0.14 -6.75
CA TYR A 186 -0.78 -1.08 -6.30
C TYR A 186 -2.28 -0.85 -6.01
N PRO A 187 -3.16 -1.04 -7.01
CA PRO A 187 -4.60 -1.09 -6.80
C PRO A 187 -5.03 -2.43 -6.19
N TYR A 188 -6.09 -2.41 -5.39
CA TYR A 188 -6.63 -3.62 -4.76
C TYR A 188 -8.15 -3.61 -4.63
N TRP A 189 -8.71 -4.73 -4.15
CA TRP A 189 -10.14 -5.07 -4.10
C TRP A 189 -10.80 -5.35 -5.47
N GLY A 190 -10.01 -5.38 -6.54
CA GLY A 190 -10.51 -5.73 -7.86
C GLY A 190 -9.45 -5.62 -8.94
N ALA A 191 -9.91 -5.34 -10.15
CA ALA A 191 -9.07 -5.03 -11.30
C ALA A 191 -9.44 -3.63 -11.82
N LEU A 192 -8.45 -2.92 -12.35
CA LEU A 192 -8.67 -1.65 -13.02
C LEU A 192 -9.58 -1.83 -14.24
N ASP A 193 -10.40 -0.82 -14.55
CA ASP A 193 -11.04 -0.77 -15.86
C ASP A 193 -10.02 -0.45 -16.96
N GLU A 194 -10.36 -0.78 -18.21
CA GLU A 194 -9.46 -0.67 -19.37
C GLU A 194 -8.84 0.72 -19.52
N LYS A 195 -9.61 1.78 -19.23
CA LYS A 195 -9.14 3.15 -19.39
C LYS A 195 -8.20 3.53 -18.25
N THR A 196 -8.58 3.22 -17.01
CA THR A 196 -7.73 3.49 -15.84
C THR A 196 -6.41 2.72 -15.92
N HIS A 197 -6.46 1.45 -16.34
CA HIS A 197 -5.27 0.62 -16.59
C HIS A 197 -4.32 1.26 -17.60
N ALA A 198 -4.85 1.76 -18.73
CA ALA A 198 -4.04 2.45 -19.73
C ALA A 198 -3.39 3.75 -19.21
N HIS A 199 -4.09 4.53 -18.36
CA HIS A 199 -3.53 5.77 -17.80
C HIS A 199 -2.43 5.52 -16.77
N VAL A 200 -2.55 4.46 -15.97
CA VAL A 200 -1.49 4.05 -15.04
C VAL A 200 -0.25 3.57 -15.80
N LEU A 201 -0.41 2.83 -16.90
CA LEU A 201 0.71 2.39 -17.75
C LEU A 201 1.37 3.50 -18.56
N ASP A 202 0.70 4.64 -18.75
CA ASP A 202 1.27 5.82 -19.41
C ASP A 202 2.10 6.68 -18.44
N ALA A 203 1.99 6.43 -17.13
CA ALA A 203 2.74 7.13 -16.09
C ALA A 203 4.14 6.56 -15.89
N ASP A 204 5.02 7.34 -15.28
CA ASP A 204 6.38 6.95 -14.87
C ASP A 204 6.31 5.99 -13.65
N VAL A 205 5.85 4.76 -13.90
CA VAL A 205 5.85 3.65 -12.92
C VAL A 205 6.82 2.56 -13.33
N ASP A 206 7.51 1.98 -12.34
CA ASP A 206 8.40 0.85 -12.54
C ASP A 206 7.65 -0.49 -12.51
N ALA A 207 6.59 -0.56 -11.72
CA ALA A 207 5.72 -1.74 -11.67
C ALA A 207 4.24 -1.41 -11.39
N LEU A 208 3.35 -2.23 -11.98
CA LEU A 208 1.92 -2.22 -11.69
C LEU A 208 1.48 -3.44 -10.87
N GLY A 209 0.61 -3.20 -9.90
CA GLY A 209 -0.02 -4.16 -9.02
C GLY A 209 -1.24 -4.87 -9.59
N TYR A 210 -1.39 -6.15 -9.25
CA TYR A 210 -2.52 -7.00 -9.62
C TYR A 210 -3.02 -7.80 -8.42
N ASP A 211 -4.26 -7.55 -7.97
CA ASP A 211 -4.90 -8.27 -6.86
C ASP A 211 -5.43 -9.64 -7.32
N LEU A 212 -4.59 -10.67 -7.24
CA LEU A 212 -4.94 -12.04 -7.62
C LEU A 212 -5.76 -12.78 -6.56
N VAL A 213 -6.00 -12.16 -5.39
CA VAL A 213 -6.85 -12.72 -4.33
C VAL A 213 -8.31 -12.34 -4.58
N SER A 214 -8.56 -11.06 -4.86
CA SER A 214 -9.92 -10.54 -5.07
C SER A 214 -10.43 -10.81 -6.48
N GLU A 215 -9.62 -10.55 -7.51
CA GLU A 215 -10.09 -10.57 -8.90
C GLU A 215 -8.99 -11.07 -9.87
N PRO A 216 -8.60 -12.35 -9.80
CA PRO A 216 -7.51 -12.89 -10.62
C PRO A 216 -7.80 -12.86 -12.12
N ASP A 217 -9.03 -13.17 -12.53
CA ASP A 217 -9.38 -13.34 -13.94
C ASP A 217 -9.36 -11.99 -14.70
N ASN A 218 -9.94 -10.93 -14.14
CA ASN A 218 -9.92 -9.61 -14.80
C ASN A 218 -8.53 -8.97 -14.75
N ASN A 219 -7.74 -9.19 -13.69
CA ASN A 219 -6.36 -8.70 -13.63
C ASN A 219 -5.49 -9.36 -14.72
N VAL A 220 -5.64 -10.67 -14.95
CA VAL A 220 -4.97 -11.36 -16.08
C VAL A 220 -5.49 -10.87 -17.43
N TYR A 221 -6.80 -10.66 -17.57
CA TYR A 221 -7.39 -10.12 -18.82
C TYR A 221 -6.77 -8.77 -19.20
N ASN A 222 -6.61 -7.84 -18.24
CA ASN A 222 -5.99 -6.55 -18.50
C ASN A 222 -4.59 -6.70 -19.08
N VAL A 223 -3.76 -7.58 -18.50
CA VAL A 223 -2.40 -7.84 -19.00
C VAL A 223 -2.43 -8.48 -20.39
N GLN A 224 -3.32 -9.44 -20.63
CA GLN A 224 -3.42 -10.12 -21.92
C GLN A 224 -3.82 -9.19 -23.07
N GLU A 225 -4.72 -8.25 -22.81
CA GLU A 225 -5.25 -7.36 -23.85
C GLU A 225 -4.44 -6.07 -24.01
N TYR A 226 -3.89 -5.55 -22.91
CA TYR A 226 -3.27 -4.22 -22.87
C TYR A 226 -1.79 -4.22 -22.51
N GLY A 227 -1.23 -5.37 -22.11
CA GLY A 227 0.16 -5.49 -21.64
C GLY A 227 0.35 -4.98 -20.22
N THR A 228 1.61 -4.92 -19.78
CA THR A 228 1.99 -4.36 -18.48
C THR A 228 3.45 -3.90 -18.47
N THR A 229 3.92 -3.45 -17.31
CA THR A 229 5.32 -3.12 -17.01
C THR A 229 6.21 -4.36 -16.98
N ASP A 230 7.52 -4.19 -17.17
CA ASP A 230 8.48 -5.31 -17.11
C ASP A 230 8.51 -5.96 -15.73
N ASP A 231 8.26 -5.18 -14.67
CA ASP A 231 8.15 -5.64 -13.29
C ASP A 231 6.69 -5.51 -12.82
N VAL A 232 6.22 -6.43 -11.98
CA VAL A 232 4.83 -6.43 -11.49
C VAL A 232 4.76 -6.74 -10.00
N ALA A 233 3.76 -6.20 -9.32
CA ALA A 233 3.42 -6.60 -7.96
C ALA A 233 2.18 -7.49 -7.95
N LEU A 234 2.28 -8.68 -7.36
CA LEU A 234 1.17 -9.63 -7.31
C LEU A 234 0.66 -9.77 -5.87
N GLY A 235 -0.62 -9.46 -5.67
CA GLY A 235 -1.34 -9.75 -4.44
C GLY A 235 -1.61 -11.24 -4.30
N LEU A 236 -0.83 -11.92 -3.48
CA LEU A 236 -0.77 -13.39 -3.44
C LEU A 236 -1.22 -14.00 -2.11
N VAL A 237 -1.38 -13.20 -1.05
CA VAL A 237 -1.98 -13.64 0.22
C VAL A 237 -3.07 -12.65 0.65
N ASP A 238 -4.13 -13.14 1.26
CA ASP A 238 -5.27 -12.31 1.66
C ASP A 238 -4.91 -11.50 2.92
N GLY A 239 -4.71 -10.19 2.77
CA GLY A 239 -4.34 -9.27 3.86
C GLY A 239 -5.48 -8.99 4.86
N GLN A 240 -6.70 -9.46 4.59
CA GLN A 240 -7.87 -9.25 5.45
C GLN A 240 -8.38 -10.53 6.11
N ASN A 241 -7.80 -11.69 5.77
CA ASN A 241 -8.23 -12.99 6.28
C ASN A 241 -7.18 -13.68 7.14
N THR A 242 -7.62 -14.20 8.29
CA THR A 242 -6.76 -14.92 9.24
C THR A 242 -6.35 -16.33 8.80
N LEU A 243 -6.89 -16.83 7.68
CA LEU A 243 -6.38 -18.02 7.00
C LEU A 243 -5.00 -17.71 6.44
N VAL A 244 -4.05 -18.61 6.70
CA VAL A 244 -2.67 -18.48 6.22
C VAL A 244 -2.50 -19.43 5.04
N GLU A 245 -2.17 -18.86 3.88
CA GLU A 245 -1.83 -19.59 2.66
C GLU A 245 -0.53 -20.36 2.82
N SER A 246 -0.35 -21.46 2.08
CA SER A 246 0.94 -22.14 2.03
C SER A 246 1.89 -21.46 1.03
N PRO A 247 3.22 -21.57 1.23
CA PRO A 247 4.19 -21.10 0.25
C PRO A 247 3.97 -21.65 -1.16
N GLU A 248 3.53 -22.91 -1.28
CA GLU A 248 3.21 -23.55 -2.56
C GLU A 248 2.00 -22.91 -3.22
N THR A 249 0.97 -22.54 -2.45
CA THR A 249 -0.22 -21.84 -2.98
C THR A 249 0.18 -20.48 -3.57
N VAL A 250 1.06 -19.76 -2.89
CA VAL A 250 1.61 -18.48 -3.38
C VAL A 250 2.39 -18.70 -4.67
N ARG A 251 3.25 -19.71 -4.74
CA ARG A 251 3.99 -20.04 -5.97
C ARG A 251 3.09 -20.47 -7.13
N GLU A 252 2.09 -21.30 -6.87
CA GLU A 252 1.11 -21.72 -7.87
C GLU A 252 0.38 -20.53 -8.48
N ARG A 253 0.07 -19.49 -7.67
CA ARG A 253 -0.55 -18.25 -8.15
C ARG A 253 0.39 -17.45 -9.07
N VAL A 254 1.68 -17.35 -8.73
CA VAL A 254 2.69 -16.70 -9.60
C VAL A 254 2.84 -17.46 -10.91
N ASP A 255 2.99 -18.79 -10.86
CA ASP A 255 3.13 -19.64 -12.04
C ASP A 255 1.87 -19.59 -12.93
N TRP A 256 0.69 -19.53 -12.32
CA TRP A 256 -0.56 -19.37 -13.03
C TRP A 256 -0.66 -18.02 -13.73
N PHE A 257 -0.33 -16.91 -13.06
CA PHE A 257 -0.36 -15.56 -13.65
C PHE A 257 0.61 -15.46 -14.83
N THR A 258 1.86 -15.85 -14.62
CA THR A 258 2.92 -15.81 -15.66
C THR A 258 2.62 -16.76 -16.82
N GLY A 259 2.10 -17.96 -16.53
CA GLY A 259 1.66 -18.91 -17.56
C GLY A 259 0.42 -18.45 -18.34
N SER A 260 -0.42 -17.61 -17.74
CA SER A 260 -1.61 -17.04 -18.37
C SER A 260 -1.27 -15.79 -19.20
N THR A 261 -0.11 -15.19 -19.02
CA THR A 261 0.36 -13.99 -19.74
C THR A 261 1.62 -14.27 -20.55
N PRO A 262 1.61 -15.27 -21.47
CA PRO A 262 2.81 -15.75 -22.15
C PRO A 262 3.41 -14.76 -23.16
N SER A 263 2.74 -13.64 -23.42
CA SER A 263 3.28 -12.53 -24.24
C SER A 263 4.24 -11.64 -23.46
N GLU A 264 4.18 -11.66 -22.14
CA GLU A 264 4.97 -10.81 -21.26
C GLU A 264 6.25 -11.52 -20.80
N GLU A 265 7.32 -10.76 -20.57
CA GLU A 265 8.57 -11.24 -20.01
C GLU A 265 8.89 -10.47 -18.72
N TYR A 266 8.55 -11.05 -17.58
CA TYR A 266 8.73 -10.36 -16.29
C TYR A 266 10.18 -10.37 -15.80
N GLY A 267 10.70 -9.19 -15.47
CA GLY A 267 11.97 -9.00 -14.75
C GLY A 267 11.84 -9.41 -13.29
N THR A 268 11.02 -8.66 -12.55
CA THR A 268 10.73 -8.82 -11.13
C THR A 268 9.23 -9.04 -10.89
N VAL A 269 8.93 -9.97 -10.00
CA VAL A 269 7.59 -10.15 -9.42
C VAL A 269 7.70 -9.86 -7.92
N TYR A 270 7.16 -8.73 -7.48
CA TYR A 270 6.99 -8.44 -6.05
C TYR A 270 5.83 -9.30 -5.53
N ALA A 271 6.14 -10.26 -4.66
CA ALA A 271 5.17 -11.10 -4.00
C ALA A 271 4.69 -10.39 -2.73
N VAL A 272 3.45 -9.88 -2.77
CA VAL A 272 2.88 -9.03 -1.72
C VAL A 272 1.56 -9.58 -1.18
N PRO A 273 1.12 -9.20 0.04
CA PRO A 273 -0.28 -9.33 0.41
C PRO A 273 -1.15 -8.48 -0.52
N ASN A 274 -2.38 -8.92 -0.76
CA ASN A 274 -3.26 -8.22 -1.70
C ASN A 274 -3.78 -6.87 -1.18
N THR A 275 -3.63 -6.62 0.10
CA THR A 275 -4.01 -5.42 0.84
C THR A 275 -2.98 -5.22 1.95
N GLU A 276 -3.06 -4.11 2.66
CA GLU A 276 -2.28 -3.88 3.88
C GLU A 276 -2.56 -4.96 4.95
N LEU A 277 -1.61 -5.15 5.87
CA LEU A 277 -1.71 -6.16 6.93
C LEU A 277 -2.39 -5.63 8.20
N PHE A 278 -2.69 -4.33 8.24
CA PHE A 278 -3.38 -3.61 9.32
C PHE A 278 -4.62 -4.33 9.89
N TYR A 279 -5.33 -5.09 9.05
CA TYR A 279 -6.56 -5.79 9.43
C TYR A 279 -6.35 -7.04 10.29
N LEU A 280 -5.12 -7.51 10.40
CA LEU A 280 -4.81 -8.81 10.97
C LEU A 280 -4.24 -8.69 12.39
N PRO A 281 -4.43 -9.71 13.24
CA PRO A 281 -3.68 -9.82 14.48
C PRO A 281 -2.21 -10.14 14.19
N GLU A 282 -1.31 -9.69 15.07
CA GLU A 282 0.17 -9.78 14.91
C GLU A 282 0.64 -11.19 14.54
N ASN A 283 0.14 -12.22 15.22
CA ASN A 283 0.52 -13.61 14.96
C ASN A 283 0.10 -14.13 13.56
N LYS A 284 -0.86 -13.47 12.91
CA LYS A 284 -1.29 -13.77 11.54
C LYS A 284 -0.49 -12.99 10.51
N VAL A 285 -0.05 -11.79 10.86
CA VAL A 285 0.94 -11.04 10.09
C VAL A 285 2.20 -11.86 9.97
N GLU A 286 2.83 -12.25 11.10
CA GLU A 286 4.06 -13.06 11.14
C GLU A 286 3.97 -14.29 10.23
N ALA A 287 2.89 -15.07 10.37
CA ALA A 287 2.70 -16.29 9.58
C ALA A 287 2.55 -16.02 8.08
N LYS A 288 1.96 -14.88 7.68
CA LYS A 288 1.86 -14.50 6.26
C LYS A 288 3.20 -14.00 5.70
N LEU A 289 4.00 -13.31 6.51
CA LEU A 289 5.36 -12.93 6.11
C LEU A 289 6.22 -14.17 5.84
N GLU A 290 6.19 -15.14 6.75
CA GLU A 290 6.87 -16.43 6.57
C GLU A 290 6.39 -17.14 5.29
N THR A 291 5.08 -17.11 4.99
CA THR A 291 4.54 -17.67 3.76
C THR A 291 5.13 -17.00 2.52
N LEU A 292 5.14 -15.66 2.47
CA LEU A 292 5.67 -14.90 1.33
C LEU A 292 7.17 -15.13 1.14
N ALA A 293 7.95 -15.03 2.23
CA ALA A 293 9.38 -15.29 2.23
C ALA A 293 9.69 -16.70 1.71
N ASN A 294 9.08 -17.72 2.32
CA ASN A 294 9.30 -19.10 1.89
C ASN A 294 8.89 -19.31 0.43
N ALA A 295 7.79 -18.69 -0.02
CA ALA A 295 7.35 -18.78 -1.41
C ALA A 295 8.38 -18.21 -2.37
N ALA A 296 8.97 -17.05 -2.08
CA ALA A 296 10.01 -16.43 -2.91
C ALA A 296 11.23 -17.36 -3.08
N HIS A 297 11.61 -18.05 -2.01
CA HIS A 297 12.77 -18.94 -1.93
C HIS A 297 12.50 -20.41 -2.31
N LEU A 298 11.26 -20.78 -2.68
CA LEU A 298 10.96 -22.13 -3.12
C LEU A 298 11.72 -22.45 -4.42
N GLU A 299 12.56 -23.48 -4.38
CA GLU A 299 13.21 -24.01 -5.58
C GLU A 299 12.15 -24.51 -6.56
N VAL A 300 12.20 -24.03 -7.80
CA VAL A 300 11.36 -24.57 -8.88
C VAL A 300 11.79 -26.01 -9.12
N THR A 301 11.03 -26.98 -8.64
CA THR A 301 11.24 -28.38 -9.01
C THR A 301 10.86 -28.55 -10.48
N ALA A 302 11.88 -28.57 -11.33
CA ALA A 302 11.79 -28.82 -12.77
C ALA A 302 11.27 -30.23 -13.11
#